data_AF-A0A1G6UC72-F1
#
_entry.id   AF-A0A1G6UC72-F1
#
_cell.length_a   1.000
_cell.length_b   1.000
_cell.length_c   1.000
_cell.angle_alpha   90.00
_cell.angle_beta   90.00
_cell.angle_gamma   90.00
#
_symmetry.space_group_name_H-M   'P 1'
#
loop_
_entity.id
_entity.type
_entity.pdbx_description
1 polymer ?
#
loop_
_entity_poly.entity_id
_entity_poly.type
_entity_poly.pdbx_seq_one_letter_code
_entity_poly.pdbx_strand_id
1 'polypeptide(L)'
;MLSNAGVGSRAGPVSSHNRKVTAAPVSTRPVKHVVMLAKATATGMVVLAREALLLWPRESDRDSHADLWPVFTVVLDDDDLARTTCGGMFTSWVERDHRAVVLLDGVCRWSVLAEDEPLLGLLIEATAPVPAALSVVLPARSLRSELRRLACGPTVGITTARVARSLSPGVDTRRALRSMVLARSAPAPRLAALAEELAS
;
A
#
# COMPACT_ATOMS: atom_id res chain seq x y z
N MET A 1 -52.20 28.16 -55.24
CA MET A 1 -52.96 27.69 -54.07
C MET A 1 -52.00 26.91 -53.17
N LEU A 2 -51.85 27.39 -51.93
CA LEU A 2 -51.32 26.73 -50.71
C LEU A 2 -49.85 26.25 -50.79
N SER A 3 -48.86 27.02 -50.33
CA SER A 3 -48.51 27.35 -48.93
C SER A 3 -48.49 26.14 -48.00
N ASN A 4 -47.30 25.73 -47.54
CA ASN A 4 -47.10 25.49 -46.11
C ASN A 4 -45.63 25.59 -45.70
N ALA A 5 -45.40 26.53 -44.78
CA ALA A 5 -44.19 26.75 -44.03
C ALA A 5 -44.15 25.83 -42.81
N GLY A 6 -42.95 25.52 -42.32
CA GLY A 6 -42.73 24.71 -41.12
C GLY A 6 -41.30 24.82 -40.61
N VAL A 7 -40.88 26.05 -40.31
CA VAL A 7 -39.63 26.37 -39.61
C VAL A 7 -39.83 26.15 -38.12
N GLY A 8 -38.88 25.48 -37.46
CA GLY A 8 -38.64 25.66 -36.03
C GLY A 8 -38.24 24.40 -35.28
N SER A 9 -36.95 24.11 -35.21
CA SER A 9 -36.42 23.39 -34.05
C SER A 9 -35.15 24.08 -33.57
N ARG A 10 -35.27 24.71 -32.40
CA ARG A 10 -34.22 25.43 -31.68
C ARG A 10 -33.18 24.42 -31.18
N ALA A 11 -31.97 24.49 -31.70
CA ALA A 11 -30.79 23.94 -31.04
C ALA A 11 -30.44 24.85 -29.85
N GLY A 12 -30.79 24.40 -28.64
CA GLY A 12 -30.28 25.01 -27.41
C GLY A 12 -28.82 24.63 -27.18
N PRO A 13 -27.96 25.52 -26.65
CA PRO A 13 -26.61 25.15 -26.28
C PRO A 13 -26.67 24.29 -25.02
N VAL A 14 -26.32 23.01 -25.13
CA VAL A 14 -26.03 22.16 -23.96
C VAL A 14 -24.68 22.62 -23.42
N SER A 15 -24.75 23.57 -22.49
CA SER A 15 -23.61 24.05 -21.72
C SER A 15 -23.17 22.95 -20.77
N SER A 16 -22.31 22.05 -21.27
CA SER A 16 -21.60 21.04 -20.50
C SER A 16 -20.77 21.72 -19.42
N HIS A 17 -21.38 21.92 -18.25
CA HIS A 17 -20.67 22.30 -17.04
C HIS A 17 -19.72 21.16 -16.72
N ASN A 18 -18.48 21.31 -17.18
CA ASN A 18 -17.36 20.45 -16.86
C ASN A 18 -17.06 20.68 -15.38
N ARG A 19 -17.83 20.01 -14.52
CA ARG A 19 -17.67 20.04 -13.07
C ARG A 19 -16.30 19.43 -12.83
N LYS A 20 -15.31 20.27 -12.62
CA LYS A 20 -13.95 19.90 -12.22
C LYS A 20 -14.10 19.22 -10.85
N VAL A 21 -14.31 17.90 -10.87
CA VAL A 21 -14.34 17.07 -9.67
C VAL A 21 -12.94 17.14 -9.11
N THR A 22 -12.76 18.06 -8.17
CA THR A 22 -11.49 18.30 -7.51
C THR A 22 -11.41 17.20 -6.46
N ALA A 23 -10.66 16.15 -6.75
CA ALA A 23 -10.59 14.95 -5.93
C ALA A 23 -10.03 15.30 -4.53
N ALA A 24 -10.87 15.21 -3.51
CA ALA A 24 -10.54 15.47 -2.10
C ALA A 24 -9.80 14.27 -1.49
N PRO A 25 -8.91 14.41 -0.49
CA PRO A 25 -7.58 13.83 -0.63
C PRO A 25 -7.36 12.64 0.40
N VAL A 26 -6.55 11.57 0.13
CA VAL A 26 -6.40 10.36 1.02
C VAL A 26 -5.96 10.72 2.44
N SER A 27 -6.59 10.12 3.46
CA SER A 27 -6.15 10.26 4.85
C SER A 27 -4.97 9.34 5.13
N THR A 28 -3.77 9.91 5.27
CA THR A 28 -2.61 9.17 5.78
C THR A 28 -2.46 9.46 7.27
N ARG A 29 -2.38 8.41 8.09
CA ARG A 29 -1.91 8.53 9.46
C ARG A 29 -0.45 8.06 9.47
N PRO A 30 0.53 8.94 9.66
CA PRO A 30 1.90 8.51 9.78
C PRO A 30 2.01 7.61 11.03
N VAL A 31 2.49 6.39 10.84
CA VAL A 31 3.01 5.59 11.95
C VAL A 31 4.48 5.99 12.08
N LYS A 32 4.91 6.34 13.31
CA LYS A 32 6.20 6.99 13.59
C LYS A 32 7.36 6.48 12.72
N HIS A 33 8.12 7.40 12.13
CA HIS A 33 9.34 7.12 11.39
C HIS A 33 10.37 6.42 12.30
N VAL A 34 10.90 5.28 11.88
CA VAL A 34 12.00 4.61 12.60
C VAL A 34 13.03 4.12 11.60
N VAL A 35 14.21 4.73 11.65
CA VAL A 35 15.39 4.31 10.89
C VAL A 35 16.05 3.15 11.63
N MET A 36 16.30 2.02 10.95
CA MET A 36 17.08 0.90 11.52
C MET A 36 18.14 0.39 10.54
N LEU A 37 19.23 -0.17 11.10
CA LEU A 37 20.44 -0.64 10.41
C LEU A 37 20.39 -2.14 10.10
N ALA A 38 20.60 -2.52 8.84
CA ALA A 38 20.40 -3.89 8.33
C ALA A 38 21.57 -4.83 8.63
N LYS A 39 21.26 -6.12 8.81
CA LYS A 39 22.22 -7.23 8.79
C LYS A 39 21.65 -8.39 7.97
N ALA A 40 22.38 -8.84 6.95
CA ALA A 40 21.98 -9.94 6.07
C ALA A 40 22.05 -11.30 6.79
N THR A 41 21.13 -12.21 6.46
CA THR A 41 21.16 -13.62 6.88
C THR A 41 21.23 -14.55 5.65
N ALA A 42 21.62 -15.80 5.87
CA ALA A 42 22.12 -16.72 4.85
C ALA A 42 21.06 -17.29 3.87
N THR A 43 19.78 -16.99 4.03
CA THR A 43 18.68 -17.63 3.29
C THR A 43 17.91 -16.70 2.34
N GLY A 44 18.36 -15.44 2.21
CA GLY A 44 17.71 -14.41 1.42
C GLY A 44 18.11 -13.04 1.96
N MET A 45 18.14 -12.03 1.09
CA MET A 45 18.50 -10.69 1.53
C MET A 45 17.36 -10.13 2.39
N VAL A 46 17.67 -9.85 3.66
CA VAL A 46 16.76 -9.15 4.59
C VAL A 46 16.86 -7.65 4.31
N VAL A 47 15.73 -7.03 4.01
CA VAL A 47 15.62 -5.58 3.84
C VAL A 47 14.96 -5.02 5.09
N LEU A 48 15.46 -3.88 5.57
CA LEU A 48 14.78 -3.19 6.65
C LEU A 48 13.73 -2.23 6.11
N ALA A 49 12.57 -2.23 6.77
CA ALA A 49 11.61 -1.18 6.52
C ALA A 49 12.16 0.14 7.07
N ARG A 50 12.15 1.17 6.23
CA ARG A 50 12.46 2.54 6.63
C ARG A 50 11.30 3.17 7.42
N GLU A 51 10.08 2.85 7.02
CA GLU A 51 8.87 3.30 7.70
C GLU A 51 7.70 2.36 7.37
N ALA A 52 6.64 2.48 8.17
CA ALA A 52 5.37 1.84 7.89
C ALA A 52 4.27 2.90 7.92
N LEU A 53 3.29 2.77 7.03
CA LEU A 53 2.18 3.70 6.89
C LEU A 53 0.88 2.91 6.93
N LEU A 54 -0.16 3.46 7.55
CA LEU A 54 -1.50 2.91 7.44
C LEU A 54 -2.34 3.82 6.55
N LEU A 55 -2.72 3.29 5.39
CA LEU A 55 -3.49 4.01 4.39
C LEU A 55 -4.96 3.64 4.48
N TRP A 56 -5.80 4.65 4.43
CA TRP A 56 -7.25 4.53 4.47
C TRP A 56 -7.87 5.15 3.22
N PRO A 57 -8.95 4.55 2.68
CA PRO A 57 -9.66 5.15 1.57
C PRO A 57 -10.35 6.43 2.04
N ARG A 58 -10.59 7.33 1.08
CA ARG A 58 -11.43 8.50 1.30
C ARG A 58 -12.86 8.05 1.59
N GLU A 59 -13.63 8.86 2.30
CA GLU A 59 -15.04 8.55 2.56
C GLU A 59 -15.86 8.39 1.27
N SER A 60 -15.59 9.22 0.26
CA SER A 60 -16.21 9.14 -1.07
C SER A 60 -15.85 7.88 -1.86
N ASP A 61 -14.75 7.22 -1.50
CA ASP A 61 -14.17 6.10 -2.23
C ASP A 61 -14.25 4.80 -1.43
N ARG A 62 -14.99 4.78 -0.31
CA ARG A 62 -15.07 3.62 0.60
C ARG A 62 -15.48 2.32 -0.10
N ASP A 63 -16.34 2.42 -1.10
CA ASP A 63 -16.84 1.26 -1.84
C ASP A 63 -15.85 0.80 -2.94
N SER A 64 -14.90 1.65 -3.33
CA SER A 64 -13.89 1.31 -4.32
C SER A 64 -12.78 0.47 -3.70
N HIS A 65 -12.67 -0.78 -4.12
CA HIS A 65 -11.69 -1.74 -3.59
C HIS A 65 -11.81 -1.95 -2.07
N ALA A 66 -13.04 -1.99 -1.55
CA ALA A 66 -13.32 -2.16 -0.13
C ALA A 66 -12.62 -3.39 0.50
N ASP A 67 -12.33 -4.41 -0.31
CA ASP A 67 -11.63 -5.64 0.10
C ASP A 67 -10.12 -5.44 0.33
N LEU A 68 -9.53 -4.35 -0.17
CA LEU A 68 -8.11 -4.05 0.00
C LEU A 68 -7.83 -3.16 1.22
N TRP A 69 -8.83 -2.42 1.71
CA TRP A 69 -8.65 -1.41 2.75
C TRP A 69 -8.89 -1.96 4.17
N PRO A 70 -8.16 -1.48 5.19
CA PRO A 70 -7.00 -0.59 5.11
C PRO A 70 -5.76 -1.28 4.53
N VAL A 71 -4.88 -0.50 3.91
CA VAL A 71 -3.59 -1.01 3.40
C VAL A 71 -2.49 -0.65 4.38
N PHE A 72 -1.81 -1.67 4.90
CA PHE A 72 -0.60 -1.51 5.70
C PHE A 72 0.61 -1.43 4.77
N THR A 73 1.16 -0.24 4.56
CA THR A 73 2.24 -0.02 3.62
C THR A 73 3.60 -0.05 4.31
N VAL A 74 4.48 -0.94 3.88
CA VAL A 74 5.89 -0.94 4.24
C VAL A 74 6.67 -0.14 3.19
N VAL A 75 7.53 0.75 3.65
CA VAL A 75 8.41 1.54 2.81
C VAL A 75 9.83 1.02 2.94
N LEU A 76 10.41 0.62 1.83
CA LEU A 76 11.78 0.13 1.74
C LEU A 76 12.72 1.26 1.33
N ASP A 77 13.95 1.25 1.82
CA ASP A 77 14.96 2.15 1.30
C ASP A 77 15.35 1.76 -0.13
N ASP A 78 15.46 2.74 -1.02
CA ASP A 78 15.76 2.51 -2.43
C ASP A 78 17.14 1.82 -2.60
N ASP A 79 18.12 2.17 -1.75
CA ASP A 79 19.48 1.61 -1.83
C ASP A 79 19.57 0.17 -1.31
N ASP A 80 18.78 -0.17 -0.29
CA ASP A 80 18.72 -1.55 0.23
C ASP A 80 17.98 -2.45 -0.77
N LEU A 81 16.87 -1.96 -1.31
CA LEU A 81 16.12 -2.67 -2.33
C LEU A 81 16.98 -2.92 -3.57
N ALA A 82 17.75 -1.94 -4.04
CA ALA A 82 18.63 -2.08 -5.20
C ALA A 82 19.70 -3.17 -5.06
N ARG A 83 20.06 -3.56 -3.82
CA ARG A 83 20.99 -4.67 -3.56
C ARG A 83 20.33 -6.04 -3.68
N THR A 84 19.00 -6.12 -3.63
CA THR A 84 18.25 -7.39 -3.75
C THR A 84 18.17 -7.86 -5.20
N THR A 85 18.01 -9.16 -5.40
CA THR A 85 17.84 -9.76 -6.74
C THR A 85 16.56 -9.31 -7.45
N CYS A 86 15.51 -8.95 -6.70
CA CYS A 86 14.24 -8.46 -7.23
C CYS A 86 14.15 -6.92 -7.30
N GLY A 87 15.16 -6.20 -6.79
CA GLY A 87 15.09 -4.76 -6.52
C GLY A 87 14.86 -3.89 -7.73
N GLY A 88 15.60 -4.13 -8.82
CA GLY A 88 15.45 -3.38 -10.07
C GLY A 88 14.07 -3.56 -10.70
N MET A 89 13.52 -4.78 -10.64
CA MET A 89 12.16 -5.05 -11.11
C MET A 89 11.12 -4.38 -10.22
N PHE A 90 11.24 -4.53 -8.90
CA PHE A 90 10.33 -3.94 -7.94
C PHE A 90 10.30 -2.41 -8.09
N THR A 91 11.46 -1.76 -8.16
CA THR A 91 11.58 -0.31 -8.35
C THR A 91 10.93 0.12 -9.68
N SER A 92 11.22 -0.60 -10.77
CA SER A 92 10.62 -0.32 -12.08
C SER A 92 9.09 -0.43 -12.06
N TRP A 93 8.54 -1.33 -11.23
CA TRP A 93 7.09 -1.43 -11.05
C TRP A 93 6.55 -0.26 -10.24
N VAL A 94 7.08 -0.01 -9.04
CA VAL A 94 6.51 1.03 -8.18
C VAL A 94 6.66 2.45 -8.78
N GLU A 95 7.70 2.69 -9.59
CA GLU A 95 7.96 3.98 -10.23
C GLU A 95 7.19 4.24 -11.53
N ARG A 96 6.74 3.18 -12.23
CA ARG A 96 5.93 3.36 -13.44
C ARG A 96 4.52 3.76 -13.05
N ASP A 97 3.95 4.75 -13.76
CA ASP A 97 2.52 5.07 -13.64
C ASP A 97 1.69 3.92 -14.24
N HIS A 98 1.50 2.87 -13.44
CA HIS A 98 0.74 1.71 -13.86
C HIS A 98 -0.73 2.06 -13.98
N ARG A 99 -1.34 1.63 -15.09
CA ARG A 99 -2.79 1.76 -15.27
C ARG A 99 -3.59 0.85 -14.32
N ALA A 100 -2.95 -0.16 -13.71
CA ALA A 100 -3.59 -1.17 -12.88
C ALA A 100 -2.97 -1.26 -11.49
N VAL A 101 -3.80 -1.62 -10.50
CA VAL A 101 -3.35 -2.02 -9.16
C VAL A 101 -2.70 -3.39 -9.27
N VAL A 102 -1.56 -3.58 -8.59
CA VAL A 102 -0.81 -4.84 -8.63
C VAL A 102 -1.04 -5.59 -7.33
N LEU A 103 -1.61 -6.79 -7.45
CA LEU A 103 -1.70 -7.74 -6.36
C LEU A 103 -0.77 -8.91 -6.67
N LEU A 104 0.15 -9.21 -5.76
CA LEU A 104 1.03 -10.36 -5.85
C LEU A 104 0.23 -11.65 -5.68
N ASP A 105 0.54 -12.62 -6.55
CA ASP A 105 0.12 -14.01 -6.37
C ASP A 105 1.23 -14.76 -5.63
N GLY A 106 0.96 -15.11 -4.37
CA GLY A 106 1.96 -15.71 -3.50
C GLY A 106 1.63 -15.69 -2.02
N VAL A 107 2.67 -15.91 -1.21
CA VAL A 107 2.64 -15.95 0.24
C VAL A 107 3.07 -14.60 0.80
N CYS A 108 2.28 -14.07 1.72
CA CYS A 108 2.64 -12.94 2.56
C CYS A 108 2.32 -13.30 4.02
N ARG A 109 3.33 -13.36 4.89
CA ARG A 109 3.20 -13.87 6.25
C ARG A 109 3.94 -13.00 7.25
N TRP A 110 3.25 -12.68 8.34
CA TRP A 110 3.84 -12.07 9.52
C TRP A 110 4.37 -13.11 10.50
N SER A 111 5.48 -12.80 11.15
CA SER A 111 6.07 -13.58 12.23
C SER A 111 6.61 -12.67 13.33
N VAL A 112 6.78 -13.23 14.53
CA VAL A 112 7.54 -12.59 15.62
C VAL A 112 8.93 -13.24 15.62
N LEU A 113 9.97 -12.43 15.46
CA LEU A 113 11.37 -12.89 15.33
C LEU A 113 12.11 -12.90 16.66
N ALA A 114 11.72 -12.03 17.59
CA ALA A 114 12.24 -11.93 18.94
C ALA A 114 11.09 -11.50 19.88
N GLU A 115 11.10 -11.94 21.14
CA GLU A 115 10.03 -11.63 22.11
C GLU A 115 10.41 -10.52 23.10
N ASP A 116 11.67 -10.47 23.57
CA ASP A 116 12.12 -9.49 24.58
C ASP A 116 12.11 -8.03 24.06
N GLU A 117 12.58 -7.84 22.83
CA GLU A 117 12.44 -6.61 22.07
C GLU A 117 11.71 -6.94 20.78
N PRO A 118 10.37 -6.89 20.78
CA PRO A 118 9.63 -7.62 19.77
C PRO A 118 9.89 -7.09 18.38
N LEU A 119 10.49 -7.94 17.54
CA LEU A 119 10.75 -7.69 16.13
C LEU A 119 9.74 -8.48 15.31
N LEU A 120 9.10 -7.83 14.37
CA LEU A 120 8.20 -8.45 13.42
C LEU A 120 8.97 -8.77 12.13
N GLY A 121 8.78 -9.98 11.64
CA GLY A 121 9.17 -10.40 10.30
C GLY A 121 7.96 -10.35 9.38
N LEU A 122 8.17 -9.88 8.16
CA LEU A 122 7.22 -9.98 7.07
C LEU A 122 7.92 -10.68 5.91
N LEU A 123 7.49 -11.90 5.62
CA LEU A 123 7.95 -12.68 4.48
C LEU A 123 6.98 -12.52 3.33
N ILE A 124 7.51 -12.25 2.14
CA ILE A 124 6.76 -12.12 0.90
C ILE A 124 7.45 -12.97 -0.16
N GLU A 125 6.74 -13.97 -0.66
CA GLU A 125 7.18 -14.85 -1.74
C GLU A 125 6.08 -14.89 -2.79
N ALA A 126 6.35 -14.33 -3.97
CA ALA A 126 5.40 -14.24 -5.06
C ALA A 126 5.99 -14.80 -6.34
N THR A 127 5.14 -15.35 -7.20
CA THR A 127 5.51 -15.87 -8.53
C THR A 127 5.03 -14.95 -9.64
N ALA A 128 3.96 -14.18 -9.41
CA ALA A 128 3.36 -13.25 -10.36
C ALA A 128 2.93 -11.93 -9.68
N PRO A 129 2.84 -10.82 -10.44
CA PRO A 129 3.26 -10.65 -11.84
C PRO A 129 4.78 -10.69 -12.03
N VAL A 130 5.56 -10.71 -10.94
CA VAL A 130 7.01 -10.87 -10.95
C VAL A 130 7.43 -11.80 -9.82
N PRO A 131 8.35 -12.75 -10.05
CA PRO A 131 8.97 -13.51 -8.98
C PRO A 131 9.66 -12.57 -7.98
N ALA A 132 9.24 -12.61 -6.73
CA ALA A 132 9.80 -11.80 -5.67
C ALA A 132 9.92 -12.62 -4.39
N ALA A 133 11.07 -12.54 -3.75
CA ALA A 133 11.30 -13.06 -2.41
C ALA A 133 11.89 -11.93 -1.56
N LEU A 134 11.13 -11.46 -0.58
CA LEU A 134 11.49 -10.34 0.26
C LEU A 134 11.21 -10.71 1.72
N SER A 135 12.19 -10.47 2.58
CA SER A 135 12.01 -10.52 4.03
C SER A 135 12.21 -9.12 4.60
N VAL A 136 11.20 -8.61 5.27
CA VAL A 136 11.20 -7.29 5.90
C VAL A 136 11.20 -7.46 7.42
N VAL A 137 11.99 -6.65 8.12
CA VAL A 137 11.96 -6.58 9.58
C VAL A 137 11.50 -5.20 10.06
N LEU A 138 10.62 -5.18 11.06
CA LEU A 138 10.06 -3.98 11.69
C LEU A 138 10.06 -4.13 13.22
N PRO A 139 10.22 -3.04 14.00
CA PRO A 139 10.06 -3.11 15.44
C PRO A 139 8.57 -3.09 15.80
N ALA A 140 8.10 -4.07 16.57
CA ALA A 140 6.70 -4.18 16.95
C ALA A 140 6.21 -2.98 17.77
N ARG A 141 7.10 -2.38 18.57
CA ARG A 141 6.81 -1.18 19.39
C ARG A 141 6.27 -0.01 18.55
N SER A 142 6.79 0.18 17.34
CA SER A 142 6.33 1.24 16.43
C SER A 142 4.93 0.99 15.89
N LEU A 143 4.49 -0.27 15.93
CA LEU A 143 3.21 -0.73 15.37
C LEU A 143 2.21 -1.09 16.46
N ARG A 144 2.47 -0.77 17.73
CA ARG A 144 1.66 -1.19 18.88
C ARG A 144 0.15 -0.98 18.69
N SER A 145 -0.27 0.17 18.14
CA SER A 145 -1.69 0.46 17.88
C SER A 145 -2.30 -0.37 16.76
N GLU A 146 -1.48 -0.93 15.87
CA GLU A 146 -1.90 -1.64 14.67
C GLU A 146 -1.70 -3.16 14.74
N LEU A 147 -1.03 -3.69 15.77
CA LEU A 147 -0.75 -5.13 15.91
C LEU A 147 -2.01 -6.00 15.82
N ARG A 148 -3.11 -5.59 16.45
CA ARG A 148 -4.39 -6.30 16.35
C ARG A 148 -4.91 -6.35 14.91
N ARG A 149 -4.74 -5.28 14.13
CA ARG A 149 -5.14 -5.26 12.71
C ARG A 149 -4.22 -6.12 11.85
N LEU A 150 -2.91 -6.05 12.09
CA LEU A 150 -1.91 -6.88 11.42
C LEU A 150 -2.18 -8.38 11.65
N ALA A 151 -2.59 -8.75 12.86
CA ALA A 151 -2.93 -10.12 13.20
C ALA A 151 -4.12 -10.69 12.40
N CYS A 152 -5.01 -9.83 11.88
CA CYS A 152 -6.13 -10.25 11.05
C CYS A 152 -5.75 -10.58 9.59
N GLY A 153 -4.49 -10.36 9.19
CA GLY A 153 -4.04 -10.57 7.81
C GLY A 153 -4.51 -9.47 6.86
N PRO A 154 -4.10 -8.20 7.07
CA PRO A 154 -4.50 -7.11 6.20
C PRO A 154 -3.83 -7.21 4.82
N THR A 155 -4.29 -6.40 3.89
CA THR A 155 -3.53 -6.13 2.66
C THR A 155 -2.28 -5.34 3.03
N VAL A 156 -1.13 -5.85 2.58
CA VAL A 156 0.16 -5.21 2.76
C VAL A 156 0.55 -4.53 1.46
N GLY A 157 0.79 -3.22 1.52
CA GLY A 157 1.43 -2.48 0.44
C GLY A 157 2.94 -2.47 0.63
N ILE A 158 3.68 -2.51 -0.46
CA ILE A 158 5.13 -2.38 -0.46
C ILE A 158 5.46 -1.27 -1.46
N THR A 159 6.26 -0.30 -1.02
CA THR A 159 6.68 0.83 -1.86
C THR A 159 8.12 1.22 -1.52
N THR A 160 8.69 2.14 -2.29
CA THR A 160 10.05 2.65 -2.04
C THR A 160 10.00 4.00 -1.34
N ALA A 161 11.07 4.38 -0.65
CA ALA A 161 11.16 5.67 0.04
C ALA A 161 10.94 6.85 -0.91
N ARG A 162 11.45 6.78 -2.15
CA ARG A 162 11.18 7.75 -3.20
C ARG A 162 9.70 7.93 -3.49
N VAL A 163 8.96 6.82 -3.64
CA VAL A 163 7.53 6.85 -3.98
C VAL A 163 6.68 7.20 -2.76
N ALA A 164 7.05 6.76 -1.56
CA ALA A 164 6.38 7.11 -0.31
C ALA A 164 6.31 8.62 -0.07
N ARG A 165 7.35 9.39 -0.47
CA ARG A 165 7.31 10.86 -0.42
C ARG A 165 6.15 11.47 -1.23
N SER A 166 5.69 10.76 -2.27
CA SER A 166 4.54 11.19 -3.06
C SER A 166 3.20 10.81 -2.43
N LEU A 167 3.16 9.82 -1.52
CA LEU A 167 2.00 9.34 -0.75
C LEU A 167 1.65 10.28 0.41
N SER A 168 1.63 11.59 0.14
CA SER A 168 1.21 12.62 1.10
C SER A 168 -0.26 12.44 1.50
N PRO A 169 -0.68 12.96 2.69
CA PRO A 169 -2.09 13.13 2.99
C PRO A 169 -2.70 13.91 1.83
N GLY A 170 -3.50 13.21 1.06
CA GLY A 170 -4.22 13.82 0.00
C GLY A 170 -4.21 13.16 -1.38
N VAL A 171 -3.33 12.17 -1.56
CA VAL A 171 -3.25 11.43 -2.82
C VAL A 171 -4.58 10.78 -3.19
N ASP A 172 -4.79 10.56 -4.48
CA ASP A 172 -5.96 9.82 -4.97
C ASP A 172 -5.90 8.35 -4.56
N THR A 173 -7.01 7.77 -4.09
CA THR A 173 -7.08 6.38 -3.61
C THR A 173 -6.53 5.40 -4.66
N ARG A 174 -6.94 5.58 -5.92
CA ARG A 174 -6.48 4.74 -7.04
C ARG A 174 -5.02 5.02 -7.37
N ARG A 175 -4.58 6.28 -7.31
CA ARG A 175 -3.16 6.63 -7.47
C ARG A 175 -2.29 5.99 -6.38
N ALA A 176 -2.72 6.05 -5.12
CA ALA A 176 -2.00 5.46 -4.00
C ALA A 176 -1.81 3.95 -4.19
N LEU A 177 -2.89 3.21 -4.52
CA LEU A 177 -2.82 1.77 -4.77
C LEU A 177 -1.94 1.39 -5.97
N ARG A 178 -1.86 2.25 -6.99
CA ARG A 178 -0.99 2.02 -8.17
C ARG A 178 0.48 2.32 -7.90
N SER A 179 0.77 3.12 -6.88
CA SER A 179 2.12 3.48 -6.45
C SER A 179 2.70 2.49 -5.43
N MET A 180 2.17 1.27 -5.38
CA MET A 180 2.64 0.20 -4.52
C MET A 180 2.33 -1.17 -5.12
N VAL A 181 3.11 -2.16 -4.68
CA VAL A 181 2.82 -3.56 -4.90
C VAL A 181 2.04 -4.07 -3.69
N LEU A 182 0.92 -4.75 -3.91
CA LEU A 182 0.07 -5.26 -2.82
C LEU A 182 0.26 -6.75 -2.64
N ALA A 183 0.13 -7.23 -1.41
CA ALA A 183 0.09 -8.65 -1.07
C ALA A 183 -0.96 -8.91 0.00
N ARG A 184 -1.75 -9.99 -0.12
CA ARG A 184 -2.69 -10.39 0.93
C ARG A 184 -1.97 -11.18 1.99
N SER A 185 -1.97 -10.69 3.22
CA SER A 185 -1.34 -11.41 4.32
C SER A 185 -2.28 -12.46 4.92
N ALA A 186 -1.73 -13.60 5.32
CA ALA A 186 -2.48 -14.58 6.11
C ALA A 186 -2.69 -14.07 7.55
N PRO A 187 -3.78 -14.46 8.23
CA PRO A 187 -3.94 -14.20 9.65
C PRO A 187 -2.74 -14.70 10.47
N ALA A 188 -2.34 -13.92 11.47
CA ALA A 188 -1.15 -14.14 12.26
C ALA A 188 -1.49 -14.09 13.76
N PRO A 189 -2.00 -15.19 14.36
CA PRO A 189 -2.50 -15.18 15.74
C PRO A 189 -1.43 -14.84 16.79
N ARG A 190 -0.16 -15.12 16.50
CA ARG A 190 0.96 -14.72 17.38
C ARG A 190 1.10 -13.20 17.50
N LEU A 191 0.74 -12.43 16.46
CA LEU A 191 0.73 -10.97 16.55
C LEU A 191 -0.43 -10.47 17.43
N ALA A 192 -1.54 -11.20 17.51
CA ALA A 192 -2.64 -10.87 18.41
C ALA A 192 -2.23 -11.06 19.88
N ALA A 193 -1.56 -12.17 20.21
CA ALA A 193 -1.02 -12.40 21.55
C ALA A 193 -0.04 -11.30 21.97
N LEU A 194 0.90 -10.97 21.08
CA LEU A 194 1.85 -9.88 21.28
C LEU A 194 1.16 -8.51 21.48
N ALA A 195 0.02 -8.27 20.82
CA ALA A 195 -0.73 -7.03 20.99
C ALA A 195 -1.32 -6.91 22.41
N GLU A 196 -1.77 -8.03 23.00
CA GLU A 196 -2.28 -8.06 24.37
C GLU A 196 -1.15 -7.87 25.41
N GLU A 197 -0.02 -8.55 25.22
CA GLU A 197 1.17 -8.41 26.08
C GLU A 197 1.72 -7.00 26.08
N LEU A 198 1.77 -6.37 24.90
CA LEU A 198 2.20 -4.97 24.79
C LEU A 198 1.12 -4.00 25.26
N ALA A 199 -0.14 -4.40 25.47
CA ALA A 199 -1.19 -3.53 26.00
C ALA A 199 -1.16 -3.41 27.53
N SER A 200 -0.71 -4.46 28.23
CA SER A 200 -0.49 -4.46 29.69
C SER A 200 0.69 -3.58 30.12
#